data_AF-A0A9D7T139-F1
#
_entry.id   AF-A0A9D7T139-F1
#
_cell.length_a   1.000
_cell.length_b   1.000
_cell.length_c   1.000
_cell.angle_alpha   90.00
_cell.angle_beta   90.00
_cell.angle_gamma   90.00
#
_symmetry.space_group_name_H-M   'P 1'
#
loop_
_entity.id
_entity.type
_entity.pdbx_description
1 polymer ?
#
loop_
_entity_poly.entity_id
_entity_poly.type
_entity_poly.pdbx_seq_one_letter_code
_entity_poly.pdbx_strand_id
1 'polypeptide(L)'
;MTLGLAPSAMAWERGDVLDAIHQVENPNNSLQIGRRGELGPYQIRPVVWNTYSQKPFSLASDQAEALLVAELHFEWIKRGLVRNKLEVTPYHIGLVWNAGLHATINGRASNTSKYYAERVANLVESKQAPRPDETAVTTAAELPEPPQAERSEGLRRRR
;
A
#
# COMPACT_ATOMS: atom_id res chain seq x y z
N MET A 1 7.90 -30.53 -23.04
CA MET A 1 7.24 -30.31 -21.73
C MET A 1 7.44 -28.85 -21.37
N THR A 2 6.43 -28.02 -21.61
CA THR A 2 6.47 -26.59 -21.31
C THR A 2 6.08 -26.43 -19.84
N LEU A 3 7.02 -26.04 -18.97
CA LEU A 3 6.67 -25.62 -17.61
C LEU A 3 5.86 -24.32 -17.72
N GLY A 4 4.57 -24.39 -17.39
CA GLY A 4 3.77 -23.20 -17.16
C GLY A 4 4.28 -22.50 -15.92
N LEU A 5 4.89 -21.32 -16.10
CA LEU A 5 5.19 -20.40 -15.02
C LEU A 5 3.84 -19.95 -14.45
N ALA A 6 3.42 -20.48 -13.31
CA ALA A 6 2.27 -19.96 -12.59
C ALA A 6 2.53 -18.47 -12.30
N PRO A 7 1.53 -17.57 -12.43
CA PRO A 7 1.71 -16.18 -12.06
C PRO A 7 2.17 -16.14 -10.60
N SER A 8 3.33 -15.52 -10.37
CA SER A 8 3.81 -15.26 -9.02
C SER A 8 2.71 -14.50 -8.29
N ALA A 9 2.12 -15.10 -7.26
CA ALA A 9 1.23 -14.37 -6.37
C ALA A 9 1.97 -13.09 -5.98
N MET A 10 1.38 -11.91 -6.24
CA MET A 10 2.06 -10.65 -5.97
C MET A 10 2.43 -10.62 -4.48
N ALA A 11 3.74 -10.64 -4.22
CA ALA A 11 4.25 -10.68 -2.86
C ALA A 11 4.16 -9.27 -2.29
N TRP A 12 3.13 -9.02 -1.49
CA TRP A 12 3.04 -7.80 -0.67
C TRP A 12 3.75 -8.04 0.66
N GLU A 13 4.42 -7.01 1.15
CA GLU A 13 5.10 -7.02 2.43
C GLU A 13 4.22 -6.36 3.51
N ARG A 14 4.54 -6.60 4.79
CA ARG A 14 3.84 -5.96 5.92
C ARG A 14 3.82 -4.43 5.78
N GLY A 15 4.95 -3.86 5.38
CA GLY A 15 5.11 -2.42 5.18
C GLY A 15 4.13 -1.86 4.16
N ASP A 16 3.89 -2.58 3.05
CA ASP A 16 2.98 -2.13 2.00
C ASP A 16 1.55 -1.99 2.53
N VAL A 17 1.09 -2.96 3.32
CA VAL A 17 -0.26 -2.97 3.89
C VAL A 17 -0.39 -1.88 4.96
N LEU A 18 0.61 -1.71 5.83
CA LEU A 18 0.58 -0.66 6.85
C LEU A 18 0.61 0.73 6.22
N ASP A 19 1.41 0.95 5.19
CA ASP A 19 1.40 2.19 4.43
C ASP A 19 0.04 2.45 3.78
N ALA A 20 -0.58 1.43 3.19
CA ALA A 20 -1.92 1.55 2.62
C ALA A 20 -2.96 1.91 3.70
N ILE A 21 -2.90 1.27 4.88
CA ILE A 21 -3.77 1.60 6.02
C ILE A 21 -3.56 3.05 6.45
N HIS A 22 -2.33 3.51 6.61
CA HIS A 22 -2.04 4.91 6.94
C HIS A 22 -2.65 5.86 5.88
N GLN A 23 -2.47 5.58 4.59
CA GLN A 23 -3.06 6.39 3.52
C GLN A 23 -4.59 6.44 3.56
N VAL A 24 -5.26 5.36 3.98
CA VAL A 24 -6.72 5.35 4.12
C VAL A 24 -7.18 6.07 5.39
N GLU A 25 -6.50 5.85 6.51
CA GLU A 25 -6.87 6.35 7.85
C GLU A 25 -6.56 7.83 8.01
N ASN A 26 -5.34 8.24 7.66
CA ASN A 26 -4.83 9.57 7.96
C ASN A 26 -3.81 10.05 6.92
N PRO A 27 -4.22 10.27 5.65
CA PRO A 27 -3.30 10.61 4.56
C PRO A 27 -2.48 11.89 4.79
N ASN A 28 -2.93 12.77 5.68
CA ASN A 28 -2.30 14.07 5.95
C ASN A 28 -1.65 14.13 7.34
N ASN A 29 -1.51 13.01 8.07
CA ASN A 29 -0.98 12.97 9.44
C ASN A 29 -1.65 13.97 10.40
N SER A 30 -2.97 14.14 10.27
CA SER A 30 -3.77 14.94 11.19
C SER A 30 -3.65 14.41 12.61
N LEU A 31 -3.47 15.33 13.57
CA LEU A 31 -3.44 15.01 15.00
C LEU A 31 -4.83 15.02 15.65
N GLN A 32 -5.88 15.19 14.85
CA GLN A 32 -7.24 15.21 15.37
C GLN A 32 -7.66 13.82 15.87
N ILE A 33 -8.31 13.81 17.03
CA ILE A 33 -8.87 12.60 17.62
C ILE A 33 -10.09 12.16 16.80
N GLY A 34 -10.09 10.91 16.35
CA GLY A 34 -11.19 10.29 15.62
C GLY A 34 -12.45 10.09 16.47
N ARG A 35 -13.57 9.77 15.83
CA ARG A 35 -14.89 9.69 16.48
C ARG A 35 -14.95 8.70 17.65
N ARG A 36 -14.11 7.66 17.64
CA ARG A 36 -14.06 6.63 18.68
C ARG A 36 -12.88 6.81 19.64
N GLY A 37 -12.27 7.99 19.66
CA GLY A 37 -11.05 8.25 20.42
C GLY A 37 -9.78 7.74 19.73
N GLU A 38 -9.86 7.47 18.43
CA GLU A 38 -8.74 6.99 17.61
C GLU A 38 -7.69 8.10 17.45
N LEU A 39 -6.40 7.74 17.42
CA LEU A 39 -5.32 8.72 17.34
C LEU A 39 -4.19 8.24 16.41
N GLY A 40 -3.54 9.20 15.76
CA GLY A 40 -2.30 8.99 15.03
C GLY A 40 -2.44 8.56 13.57
N PRO A 41 -1.32 8.18 12.93
CA PRO A 41 -1.26 7.80 11.51
C PRO A 41 -2.14 6.61 11.14
N TYR A 42 -2.33 5.69 12.10
CA TYR A 42 -3.06 4.45 11.92
C TYR A 42 -4.43 4.43 12.64
N GLN A 43 -4.87 5.59 13.14
CA GLN A 43 -6.12 5.75 13.90
C GLN A 43 -6.31 4.65 14.97
N ILE A 44 -5.27 4.43 15.78
CA ILE A 44 -5.26 3.36 16.78
C ILE A 44 -6.22 3.73 17.91
N ARG A 45 -7.05 2.76 18.33
CA ARG A 45 -7.94 2.91 19.48
C ARG A 45 -7.17 2.72 20.80
N PRO A 46 -7.58 3.38 21.90
CA PRO A 46 -6.93 3.22 23.22
C PRO A 46 -6.82 1.76 23.68
N VAL A 47 -7.84 0.94 23.39
CA VAL A 47 -7.85 -0.49 23.75
C VAL A 47 -6.76 -1.28 23.01
N VAL A 48 -6.53 -0.96 21.73
CA VAL A 48 -5.48 -1.61 20.93
C VAL A 48 -4.12 -1.15 21.42
N TRP A 49 -3.95 0.16 21.67
CA TRP A 49 -2.72 0.72 22.23
C TRP A 49 -2.32 0.05 23.53
N ASN A 50 -3.23 -0.01 24.51
CA ASN A 50 -3.00 -0.62 25.82
C ASN A 50 -2.74 -2.13 25.76
N THR A 51 -3.06 -2.78 24.64
CA THR A 51 -2.75 -4.20 24.43
C THR A 51 -1.27 -4.42 24.13
N TYR A 52 -0.62 -3.46 23.46
CA TYR A 52 0.75 -3.63 22.93
C TYR A 52 1.77 -2.66 23.53
N SER A 53 1.33 -1.62 24.25
CA SER A 53 2.19 -0.58 24.81
C SER A 53 1.81 -0.29 26.26
N GLN A 54 2.82 -0.02 27.08
CA GLN A 54 2.66 0.51 28.44
C GLN A 54 2.79 2.03 28.48
N LYS A 55 3.12 2.66 27.35
CA LYS A 55 3.29 4.11 27.25
C LYS A 55 1.92 4.81 27.29
N PRO A 56 1.85 6.10 27.66
CA PRO A 56 0.60 6.86 27.61
C PRO A 56 0.01 6.90 26.19
N PHE A 57 -1.32 6.80 26.08
CA PHE A 57 -2.01 6.81 24.77
C PHE A 57 -1.79 8.09 23.96
N SER A 58 -1.43 9.20 24.60
CA SER A 58 -1.05 10.43 23.89
C SER A 58 0.13 10.24 22.93
N LEU A 59 0.97 9.22 23.14
CA LEU A 59 2.06 8.89 22.22
C LEU A 59 1.59 8.14 20.96
N ALA A 60 0.31 7.80 20.83
CA ALA A 60 -0.21 7.26 19.58
C ALA A 60 -0.18 8.29 18.44
N SER A 61 0.01 9.58 18.73
CA SER A 61 0.30 10.60 17.70
C SER A 61 1.74 10.58 17.20
N ASP A 62 2.67 9.99 17.96
CA ASP A 62 4.05 9.82 17.50
C ASP A 62 4.12 8.72 16.46
N GLN A 63 4.75 9.01 15.32
CA GLN A 63 4.75 8.10 14.18
C GLN A 63 5.51 6.80 14.46
N ALA A 64 6.64 6.86 15.15
CA ALA A 64 7.45 5.68 15.44
C ALA A 64 6.74 4.78 16.46
N GLU A 65 6.19 5.38 17.51
CA GLU A 65 5.43 4.64 18.53
C GLU A 65 4.16 4.00 17.95
N ALA A 66 3.42 4.74 17.12
CA ALA A 66 2.23 4.23 16.46
C ALA A 66 2.55 3.09 15.50
N LEU A 67 3.66 3.18 14.73
CA LEU A 67 4.11 2.13 13.83
C LEU A 67 4.41 0.83 14.59
N LEU A 68 5.13 0.90 15.73
CA LEU A 68 5.43 -0.29 16.54
C LEU A 68 4.15 -1.01 16.99
N VAL A 69 3.15 -0.26 17.46
CA VAL A 69 1.85 -0.82 17.84
C VAL A 69 1.10 -1.39 16.63
N ALA A 70 1.16 -0.70 15.49
CA ALA A 70 0.53 -1.14 14.26
C ALA A 70 1.12 -2.47 13.75
N GLU A 71 2.44 -2.64 13.80
CA GLU A 71 3.11 -3.89 13.43
C GLU A 71 2.71 -5.05 14.34
N LEU A 72 2.67 -4.83 15.66
CA LEU A 72 2.25 -5.86 16.61
C LEU A 72 0.77 -6.25 16.42
N HIS A 73 -0.08 -5.27 16.15
CA HIS A 73 -1.48 -5.52 15.85
C HIS A 73 -1.66 -6.27 14.53
N PHE A 74 -0.92 -5.89 13.49
CA PHE A 74 -0.87 -6.59 12.21
C PHE A 74 -0.53 -8.08 12.39
N GLU A 75 0.51 -8.40 13.17
CA GLU A 75 0.90 -9.80 13.42
C GLU A 75 -0.18 -10.57 14.19
N TRP A 76 -0.90 -9.91 15.10
CA TRP A 76 -2.07 -10.51 15.76
C TRP A 76 -3.21 -10.79 14.78
N ILE A 77 -3.51 -9.86 13.86
CA ILE A 77 -4.52 -10.04 12.80
C ILE A 77 -4.15 -11.23 11.92
N LYS A 78 -2.90 -11.28 11.43
CA LYS A 78 -2.39 -12.36 10.58
C LYS A 78 -2.56 -13.72 11.25
N ARG A 79 -2.15 -13.87 12.51
CA ARG A 79 -2.36 -15.11 13.29
C ARG A 79 -3.84 -15.44 13.45
N GLY A 80 -4.68 -14.42 13.67
CA GLY A 80 -6.14 -14.57 13.78
C GLY A 80 -6.77 -15.12 12.51
N LEU A 81 -6.40 -14.60 11.34
CA LEU A 81 -6.88 -15.07 10.04
C LEU A 81 -6.47 -16.52 9.77
N VAL A 82 -5.18 -16.84 9.93
CA VAL A 82 -4.64 -18.20 9.74
C VAL A 82 -5.37 -19.21 10.63
N ARG A 83 -5.55 -18.89 11.92
CA ARG A 83 -6.25 -19.77 12.87
C ARG A 83 -7.69 -20.06 12.45
N ASN A 84 -8.35 -19.11 11.80
CA ASN A 84 -9.72 -19.24 11.32
C ASN A 84 -9.81 -19.70 9.85
N LYS A 85 -8.70 -20.17 9.26
CA LYS A 85 -8.63 -20.67 7.88
C LYS A 85 -9.08 -19.65 6.83
N LEU A 86 -8.91 -18.36 7.13
CA LEU A 86 -9.07 -17.28 6.17
C LEU A 86 -7.73 -16.98 5.51
N GLU A 87 -7.78 -16.68 4.21
CA GLU A 87 -6.60 -16.26 3.47
C GLU A 87 -6.07 -14.94 4.03
N VAL A 88 -4.76 -14.88 4.24
CA VAL A 88 -4.10 -13.64 4.64
C VAL A 88 -3.90 -12.80 3.38
N THR A 89 -4.81 -11.85 3.16
CA THR A 89 -4.74 -10.89 2.05
C THR A 89 -4.82 -9.47 2.59
N PRO A 90 -4.35 -8.43 1.85
CA PRO A 90 -4.49 -7.04 2.26
C PRO A 90 -5.95 -6.67 2.55
N TYR A 91 -6.89 -7.22 1.76
CA TYR A 91 -8.32 -7.09 2.00
C TYR A 91 -8.73 -7.63 3.37
N HIS A 92 -8.41 -8.89 3.70
CA HIS A 92 -8.82 -9.45 5.00
C HIS A 92 -8.14 -8.74 6.17
N ILE A 93 -6.89 -8.30 6.01
CA ILE A 93 -6.20 -7.52 7.02
C ILE A 93 -6.92 -6.19 7.25
N GLY A 94 -7.21 -5.43 6.18
CA GLY A 94 -7.97 -4.18 6.28
C GLY A 94 -9.38 -4.38 6.86
N LEU A 95 -10.04 -5.49 6.52
CA LEU A 95 -11.37 -5.81 7.03
C LEU A 95 -11.35 -6.08 8.53
N VAL A 96 -10.37 -6.85 9.02
CA VAL A 96 -10.16 -7.08 10.45
C VAL A 96 -9.73 -5.80 11.16
N TRP A 97 -8.89 -4.98 10.54
CA TRP A 97 -8.46 -3.70 11.11
C TRP A 97 -9.66 -2.79 11.43
N ASN A 98 -10.60 -2.65 10.48
CA ASN A 98 -11.74 -1.76 10.62
C ASN A 98 -12.92 -2.36 11.41
N ALA A 99 -13.24 -3.65 11.20
CA ALA A 99 -14.42 -4.29 11.77
C ALA A 99 -14.14 -5.23 12.95
N GLY A 100 -12.87 -5.58 13.18
CA GLY A 100 -12.45 -6.57 14.17
C GLY A 100 -12.59 -8.01 13.68
N LEU A 101 -11.76 -8.90 14.25
CA LEU A 101 -11.63 -10.29 13.80
C LEU A 101 -12.96 -11.05 13.88
N HIS A 102 -13.72 -10.88 14.96
CA HIS A 102 -14.99 -11.58 15.16
C HIS A 102 -16.04 -11.21 14.11
N ALA A 103 -16.14 -9.95 13.70
CA ALA A 103 -17.08 -9.53 12.66
C ALA A 103 -16.68 -10.12 11.29
N THR A 104 -15.38 -10.14 11.00
CA THR A 104 -14.82 -10.72 9.77
C THR A 104 -15.10 -12.21 9.67
N ILE A 105 -14.74 -13.01 10.68
CA ILE A 105 -14.90 -14.48 10.63
C ILE A 105 -16.36 -14.92 10.54
N ASN A 106 -17.29 -14.13 11.08
CA ASN A 106 -18.72 -14.44 11.03
C ASN A 106 -19.42 -13.87 9.79
N GLY A 107 -18.70 -13.20 8.87
CA GLY A 107 -19.28 -12.57 7.69
C GLY A 107 -20.20 -11.39 8.03
N ARG A 108 -20.04 -10.76 9.19
CA ARG A 108 -20.90 -9.68 9.72
C ARG A 108 -20.28 -8.28 9.61
N ALA A 109 -19.17 -8.14 8.89
CA ALA A 109 -18.57 -6.83 8.62
C ALA A 109 -19.52 -5.97 7.77
N SER A 110 -19.65 -4.69 8.12
CA SER A 110 -20.52 -3.73 7.42
C SER A 110 -20.05 -3.44 5.99
N ASN A 111 -20.92 -2.94 5.12
CA ASN A 111 -20.53 -2.52 3.77
C ASN A 111 -19.47 -1.41 3.80
N THR A 112 -19.53 -0.50 4.76
CA THR A 112 -18.49 0.53 4.95
C THR A 112 -17.13 -0.09 5.26
N SER A 113 -17.09 -1.13 6.10
CA SER A 113 -15.85 -1.84 6.43
C SER A 113 -15.31 -2.65 5.25
N LYS A 114 -16.18 -3.23 4.42
CA LYS A 114 -15.78 -3.89 3.17
C LYS A 114 -15.20 -2.90 2.17
N TYR A 115 -15.84 -1.76 1.98
CA TYR A 115 -15.33 -0.69 1.12
C TYR A 115 -13.98 -0.15 1.61
N TYR A 116 -13.81 0.02 2.92
CA TYR A 116 -12.51 0.34 3.51
C TYR A 116 -11.45 -0.71 3.15
N ALA A 117 -11.77 -2.00 3.30
CA ALA A 117 -10.85 -3.10 3.01
C ALA A 117 -10.47 -3.18 1.52
N GLU A 118 -11.41 -2.90 0.62
CA GLU A 118 -11.17 -2.77 -0.82
C GLU A 118 -10.17 -1.64 -1.10
N ARG A 119 -10.34 -0.47 -0.47
CA ARG A 119 -9.39 0.64 -0.65
C ARG A 119 -7.97 0.27 -0.21
N VAL A 120 -7.83 -0.43 0.91
CA VAL A 120 -6.52 -0.92 1.37
C VAL A 120 -5.90 -1.87 0.34
N ALA A 121 -6.66 -2.85 -0.13
CA ALA A 121 -6.18 -3.82 -1.12
C ALA A 121 -5.75 -3.15 -2.43
N ASN A 122 -6.59 -2.25 -2.96
CA ASN A 122 -6.31 -1.52 -4.19
C ASN A 122 -5.03 -0.67 -4.08
N LEU A 123 -4.77 -0.06 -2.92
CA LEU A 123 -3.54 0.71 -2.70
C LEU A 123 -2.30 -0.19 -2.71
N VAL A 124 -2.35 -1.36 -2.09
CA VAL A 124 -1.25 -2.34 -2.12
C VAL A 124 -0.99 -2.81 -3.55
N GLU A 125 -2.03 -3.18 -4.29
CA GLU A 125 -1.90 -3.60 -5.69
C GLU A 125 -1.33 -2.48 -6.57
N SER A 126 -1.77 -1.23 -6.38
CA SER A 126 -1.29 -0.09 -7.17
C SER A 126 0.21 0.18 -7.01
N LYS A 127 0.80 -0.17 -5.86
CA LYS A 127 2.24 -0.04 -5.61
C LYS A 127 3.06 -1.17 -6.25
N GLN A 128 2.42 -2.30 -6.55
CA GLN A 128 3.05 -3.48 -7.13
C GLN A 128 2.95 -3.53 -8.66
N ALA A 129 2.07 -2.71 -9.25
CA ALA A 129 2.00 -2.57 -10.70
C ALA A 129 3.37 -2.11 -11.24
N PRO A 130 3.95 -2.82 -12.24
CA PRO A 130 5.17 -2.39 -12.90
C PRO A 130 5.00 -0.94 -13.37
N ARG A 131 5.94 -0.06 -13.01
CA ARG A 131 5.94 1.31 -13.55
C ARG A 131 6.04 1.20 -15.07
N PRO A 132 5.11 1.82 -15.84
CA PRO A 132 5.11 1.73 -17.31
C PRO A 132 6.40 2.25 -17.98
N ASP A 133 7.28 2.94 -17.24
CA ASP A 133 8.54 3.48 -17.74
C ASP A 133 9.75 2.55 -17.59
N GLU A 134 9.68 1.45 -16.81
CA GLU A 134 10.86 0.59 -16.57
C GLU A 134 11.05 -0.47 -17.67
N THR A 135 10.03 -0.71 -18.48
CA THR A 135 10.09 -1.60 -19.66
C THR A 135 10.51 -0.90 -20.96
N ALA A 136 10.62 0.43 -20.98
CA ALA A 136 10.91 1.19 -22.20
C ALA A 136 12.39 1.59 -22.37
N VAL A 137 13.25 1.43 -21.35
CA VAL A 137 14.62 1.99 -21.36
C VAL A 137 15.67 1.03 -21.95
N THR A 138 15.32 -0.23 -22.27
CA THR A 138 16.24 -1.22 -22.86
C THR A 138 15.97 -1.53 -24.34
N THR A 139 15.25 -0.67 -25.08
CA THR A 139 15.14 -0.79 -26.55
C THR A 139 15.17 0.59 -27.21
N ALA A 140 16.16 1.41 -26.91
CA ALA A 140 16.39 2.68 -27.61
C ALA A 140 17.88 3.01 -27.80
N ALA A 141 18.73 1.98 -27.81
CA ALA A 141 20.11 2.10 -28.26
C ALA A 141 20.25 1.37 -29.59
N GLU A 142 19.72 1.97 -30.67
CA GLU A 142 20.34 2.01 -32.01
C GLU A 142 19.40 2.78 -32.96
N LEU A 143 19.68 4.07 -33.16
CA LEU A 143 19.20 4.83 -34.33
C LEU A 143 20.45 5.40 -35.00
N PRO A 144 20.71 5.09 -36.28
CA PRO A 144 21.94 5.48 -36.95
C PRO A 144 22.00 6.99 -37.17
N GLU A 145 23.20 7.56 -37.00
CA GLU A 145 23.48 8.97 -37.25
C GLU A 145 23.06 9.39 -38.68
N PRO A 146 22.43 10.57 -38.86
CA PRO A 146 22.06 11.05 -40.18
C PRO A 146 23.31 11.44 -41.01
N PRO A 147 23.32 11.13 -42.32
CA PRO A 147 24.46 11.45 -43.18
C PRO A 147 24.65 12.97 -43.31
N GLN A 148 25.90 13.41 -43.14
CA GLN A 148 26.33 14.79 -43.34
C GLN A 148 26.17 15.16 -44.83
N ALA A 149 25.13 15.94 -45.15
CA ALA A 149 24.95 16.49 -46.48
C ALA A 149 25.87 17.71 -46.68
N GLU A 150 26.67 17.61 -47.74
CA GLU A 150 27.71 18.54 -48.15
C GLU A 150 27.21 19.99 -48.30
N ARG A 151 27.97 20.92 -47.70
CA ARG A 151 27.92 22.33 -48.05
C ARG A 151 28.63 22.52 -49.39
N SER A 152 27.85 22.67 -50.44
CA SER A 152 28.33 23.10 -51.75
C SER A 152 27.54 24.33 -52.21
N GLU A 153 28.30 25.38 -52.49
CA GLU A 153 27.90 26.70 -52.92
C GLU A 153 27.11 26.73 -54.23
N GLY A 154 26.32 27.81 -54.38
CA GLY A 154 25.86 28.33 -55.65
C GLY A 154 24.34 28.43 -55.73
N LEU A 155 23.70 29.50 -56.22
CA LEU A 155 24.21 30.60 -57.01
C LEU A 155 23.02 31.56 -57.28
N ARG A 156 23.23 32.88 -57.10
CA ARG A 156 22.58 34.01 -57.83
C ARG A 156 21.11 34.35 -57.47
N ARG A 157 20.65 35.61 -57.40
CA ARG A 157 20.95 36.82 -58.21
C ARG A 157 20.31 38.09 -57.56
N ARG A 158 20.99 39.23 -57.74
CA ARG A 158 20.48 40.60 -58.04
C ARG A 158 19.66 41.37 -56.99
N ARG A 159 20.24 42.47 -56.50
CA ARG A 159 19.99 43.82 -57.06
C ARG A 159 21.19 44.73 -56.84
#